data_AF-A0A0F5LF89-F1
#
_entry.id   AF-A0A0F5LF89-F1
#
_cell.length_a   1.000
_cell.length_b   1.000
_cell.length_c   1.000
_cell.angle_alpha   90.00
_cell.angle_beta   90.00
_cell.angle_gamma   90.00
#
_symmetry.space_group_name_H-M   'P 1'
#
loop_
_entity.id
_entity.type
_entity.pdbx_description
1 polymer ?
#
loop_
_entity_poly.entity_id
_entity_poly.type
_entity_poly.pdbx_seq_one_letter_code
_entity_poly.pdbx_strand_id
1 'polypeptide(L)'
;MLRACSWRFLVEYAALAGGVDASDILGSNRTREVVDARHHALVLTYQHTQASLPAIGRLFGKDHSTVCYAMNKYNARGKLVDLFEGTRALLRPNSGRKLPLRVDDPHTPRTALQKAVARAYKNGVPTRVLVEELGTTSNAVNVMAHRLGLRRKPLDGGAG
;
A
#
# COMPACT_ATOMS: atom_id res chain seq x y z
N MET A 1 9.84 -25.74 -17.35
CA MET A 1 9.78 -24.71 -16.27
C MET A 1 8.35 -24.64 -15.76
N LEU A 2 8.12 -24.74 -14.46
CA LEU A 2 6.78 -24.56 -13.88
C LEU A 2 6.39 -23.08 -14.03
N ARG A 3 5.21 -22.82 -14.60
CA ARG A 3 4.64 -21.47 -14.70
C ARG A 3 4.19 -20.99 -13.32
N ALA A 4 4.09 -19.68 -13.14
CA ALA A 4 3.46 -19.10 -11.96
C ALA A 4 2.03 -19.65 -11.81
N CYS A 5 1.68 -20.14 -10.63
CA CYS A 5 0.35 -20.67 -10.34
C CYS A 5 -0.67 -19.53 -10.24
N SER A 6 -1.86 -19.73 -10.80
CA SER A 6 -2.94 -18.75 -10.71
C SER A 6 -3.51 -18.69 -9.29
N TRP A 7 -3.98 -17.54 -8.85
CA TRP A 7 -4.62 -17.42 -7.52
C TRP A 7 -5.85 -18.31 -7.39
N ARG A 8 -6.57 -18.56 -8.49
CA ARG A 8 -7.71 -19.49 -8.53
C ARG A 8 -7.29 -20.92 -8.23
N PHE A 9 -6.16 -21.37 -8.78
CA PHE A 9 -5.59 -22.68 -8.45
C PHE A 9 -5.27 -22.80 -6.95
N LEU A 10 -4.76 -21.74 -6.33
CA LEU A 10 -4.45 -21.74 -4.90
C LEU A 10 -5.71 -21.79 -4.02
N VAL A 11 -6.82 -21.20 -4.48
CA VAL A 11 -8.13 -21.34 -3.83
C VAL A 11 -8.63 -22.78 -3.91
N GLU A 12 -8.59 -23.39 -5.09
CA GLU A 12 -8.99 -24.80 -5.28
C GLU A 12 -8.15 -25.75 -4.41
N TYR A 13 -6.84 -25.51 -4.35
CA TYR A 13 -5.94 -26.28 -3.50
C TYR A 13 -6.30 -26.15 -2.01
N ALA A 14 -6.58 -24.94 -1.53
CA ALA A 14 -6.98 -24.71 -0.15
C ALA A 14 -8.36 -25.30 0.18
N ALA A 15 -9.29 -25.27 -0.78
CA ALA A 15 -10.61 -25.89 -0.69
C ALA A 15 -10.47 -27.40 -0.51
N LEU A 16 -9.69 -28.05 -1.37
CA LEU A 16 -9.39 -29.48 -1.30
C LEU A 16 -8.73 -29.86 0.02
N ALA A 17 -7.71 -29.10 0.46
CA ALA A 17 -7.02 -29.36 1.72
C ALA A 17 -7.91 -29.16 2.96
N GLY A 18 -8.89 -28.24 2.87
CA GLY A 18 -9.83 -27.94 3.95
C GLY A 18 -11.11 -28.78 3.94
N GLY A 19 -11.36 -29.57 2.90
CA GLY A 19 -12.61 -30.32 2.74
C GLY A 19 -13.84 -29.41 2.58
N VAL A 20 -13.68 -28.23 1.97
CA VAL A 20 -14.75 -27.25 1.75
C VAL A 20 -14.87 -26.91 0.26
N ASP A 21 -15.97 -26.26 -0.14
CA ASP A 21 -16.12 -25.80 -1.52
C ASP A 21 -15.32 -24.51 -1.79
N ALA A 22 -14.75 -24.38 -2.98
CA ALA A 22 -14.00 -23.18 -3.38
C ALA A 22 -14.89 -21.92 -3.41
N SER A 23 -16.18 -22.07 -3.72
CA SER A 23 -17.14 -20.96 -3.69
C SER A 23 -17.39 -20.46 -2.27
N ASP A 24 -17.36 -21.33 -1.26
CA ASP A 24 -17.48 -20.94 0.15
C ASP A 24 -16.27 -20.10 0.60
N ILE A 25 -15.06 -20.42 0.12
CA ILE A 25 -13.86 -19.63 0.39
C ILE A 25 -14.01 -18.20 -0.11
N LEU A 26 -14.58 -17.99 -1.30
CA LEU A 26 -14.82 -16.65 -1.85
C LEU A 26 -16.07 -15.98 -1.29
N GLY A 27 -17.05 -16.77 -0.85
CA GLY A 27 -18.34 -16.34 -0.33
C GLY A 27 -18.31 -15.69 1.05
N SER A 28 -19.49 -15.60 1.66
CA SER A 28 -19.74 -14.97 2.96
C SER A 28 -19.78 -15.97 4.12
N ASN A 29 -19.71 -17.27 3.86
CA ASN A 29 -19.80 -18.33 4.87
C ASN A 29 -18.68 -18.21 5.92
N ARG A 30 -19.06 -18.24 7.20
CA ARG A 30 -18.18 -18.00 8.36
C ARG A 30 -18.05 -19.19 9.29
N THR A 31 -18.43 -20.40 8.87
CA THR A 31 -18.08 -21.62 9.62
C THR A 31 -16.57 -21.70 9.81
N ARG A 32 -16.15 -22.32 10.91
CA ARG A 32 -14.74 -22.32 11.31
C ARG A 32 -13.85 -22.94 10.23
N GLU A 33 -14.32 -24.03 9.65
CA GLU A 33 -13.66 -24.80 8.60
C GLU A 33 -13.44 -23.95 7.35
N VAL A 34 -14.49 -23.24 6.89
CA VAL A 34 -14.42 -22.36 5.73
C VAL A 34 -13.53 -21.15 6.00
N VAL A 35 -13.59 -20.57 7.20
CA VAL A 35 -12.74 -19.45 7.59
C VAL A 35 -11.27 -19.86 7.62
N ASP A 36 -10.95 -21.04 8.13
CA ASP A 36 -9.59 -21.57 8.16
C ASP A 36 -9.07 -21.88 6.75
N ALA A 37 -9.88 -22.52 5.91
CA ALA A 37 -9.54 -22.74 4.50
C ALA A 37 -9.35 -21.43 3.73
N ARG A 38 -10.17 -20.40 4.00
CA ARG A 38 -10.03 -19.07 3.42
C ARG A 38 -8.73 -18.39 3.85
N HIS A 39 -8.40 -18.42 5.13
CA HIS A 39 -7.12 -17.86 5.60
C HIS A 39 -5.94 -18.58 4.96
N HIS A 40 -6.01 -19.90 4.81
CA HIS A 40 -5.00 -20.68 4.11
C HIS A 40 -4.86 -20.24 2.63
N ALA A 41 -5.97 -20.10 1.90
CA ALA A 41 -5.97 -19.61 0.52
C ALA A 41 -5.38 -18.19 0.38
N LEU A 42 -5.68 -17.30 1.34
CA LEU A 42 -5.13 -15.94 1.40
C LEU A 42 -3.60 -15.97 1.58
N VAL A 43 -3.10 -16.83 2.48
CA VAL A 43 -1.66 -17.00 2.75
C VAL A 43 -0.94 -17.57 1.54
N LEU A 44 -1.50 -18.59 0.90
CA LEU A 44 -0.93 -19.16 -0.32
C LEU A 44 -0.87 -18.13 -1.44
N THR A 45 -1.96 -17.38 -1.64
CA THR A 45 -2.00 -16.30 -2.65
C THR A 45 -0.96 -15.24 -2.35
N TYR A 46 -0.79 -14.88 -1.07
CA TYR A 46 0.27 -13.96 -0.67
C TYR A 46 1.64 -14.56 -0.98
N GLN A 47 1.94 -15.78 -0.54
CA GLN A 47 3.28 -16.35 -0.66
C GLN A 47 3.69 -16.67 -2.11
N HIS A 48 2.75 -17.12 -2.94
CA HIS A 48 3.03 -17.61 -4.29
C HIS A 48 2.73 -16.60 -5.40
N THR A 49 2.30 -15.38 -5.05
CA THR A 49 2.06 -14.31 -6.03
C THR A 49 2.66 -12.98 -5.57
N GLN A 50 2.78 -12.05 -6.52
CA GLN A 50 3.23 -10.69 -6.25
C GLN A 50 2.08 -9.72 -5.93
N ALA A 51 0.88 -10.23 -5.66
CA ALA A 51 -0.24 -9.42 -5.25
C ALA A 51 0.01 -8.75 -3.89
N SER A 52 -0.39 -7.48 -3.78
CA SER A 52 -0.39 -6.74 -2.52
C SER A 52 -1.58 -7.15 -1.64
N LEU A 53 -1.51 -6.91 -0.33
CA LEU A 53 -2.61 -7.25 0.60
C LEU A 53 -3.98 -6.67 0.17
N PRO A 54 -4.08 -5.40 -0.29
CA PRO A 54 -5.36 -4.88 -0.81
C PRO A 54 -5.80 -5.54 -2.12
N ALA A 55 -4.87 -5.92 -2.99
CA ALA A 55 -5.20 -6.63 -4.22
C ALA A 55 -5.74 -8.04 -3.92
N ILE A 56 -5.12 -8.76 -2.97
CA ILE A 56 -5.60 -10.06 -2.52
C ILE A 56 -6.99 -9.92 -1.90
N GLY A 57 -7.22 -8.92 -1.06
CA GLY A 57 -8.56 -8.64 -0.52
C GLY A 57 -9.61 -8.52 -1.62
N ARG A 58 -9.34 -7.74 -2.68
CA ARG A 58 -10.24 -7.62 -3.83
C ARG A 58 -10.49 -8.95 -4.57
N LEU A 59 -9.45 -9.77 -4.77
CA LEU A 59 -9.59 -11.09 -5.41
C LEU A 59 -10.56 -12.01 -4.64
N PHE A 60 -10.55 -11.90 -3.31
CA PHE A 60 -11.37 -12.72 -2.42
C PHE A 60 -12.70 -12.04 -2.00
N GLY A 61 -12.95 -10.80 -2.45
CA GLY A 61 -14.08 -10.00 -1.98
C GLY A 61 -14.04 -9.76 -0.46
N LYS A 62 -12.86 -9.46 0.10
CA LYS A 62 -12.61 -9.24 1.52
C LYS A 62 -11.80 -7.96 1.77
N ASP A 63 -11.90 -7.44 2.98
CA ASP A 63 -11.06 -6.33 3.41
C ASP A 63 -9.59 -6.73 3.54
N HIS A 64 -8.70 -5.80 3.25
CA HIS A 64 -7.26 -6.01 3.38
C HIS A 64 -6.84 -6.35 4.82
N SER A 65 -7.62 -5.92 5.83
CA SER A 65 -7.42 -6.26 7.23
C SER A 65 -7.62 -7.75 7.50
N THR A 66 -8.55 -8.41 6.81
CA THR A 66 -8.72 -9.88 6.85
C THR A 66 -7.47 -10.59 6.34
N VAL A 67 -6.86 -10.05 5.27
CA VAL A 67 -5.61 -10.59 4.73
C VAL A 67 -4.46 -10.41 5.72
N CYS A 68 -4.33 -9.22 6.33
CA CYS A 68 -3.35 -8.97 7.39
C CYS A 68 -3.51 -9.95 8.57
N TYR A 69 -4.76 -10.17 9.00
CA TYR A 69 -5.07 -11.09 10.09
C TYR A 69 -4.64 -12.53 9.74
N ALA A 70 -4.94 -13.00 8.53
CA ALA A 70 -4.51 -14.30 8.05
C ALA A 70 -2.97 -14.43 8.06
N MET A 71 -2.24 -13.41 7.58
CA MET A 71 -0.77 -13.45 7.58
C MET A 71 -0.21 -13.56 9.01
N ASN A 72 -0.77 -12.81 9.95
CA ASN A 72 -0.37 -12.87 11.35
C ASN A 72 -0.67 -14.25 11.97
N LYS A 73 -1.86 -14.80 11.72
CA LYS A 73 -2.28 -16.12 12.22
C LYS A 73 -1.32 -17.24 11.77
N TYR A 74 -0.87 -17.19 10.52
CA TYR A 74 0.03 -18.21 9.94
C TYR A 74 1.52 -17.81 9.98
N ASN A 75 1.86 -16.70 10.63
CA ASN A 75 3.21 -16.13 10.66
C ASN A 75 3.86 -15.98 9.26
N ALA A 76 3.05 -15.69 8.24
CA ALA A 76 3.47 -15.61 6.85
C ALA A 76 3.99 -14.20 6.51
N ARG A 77 5.30 -13.99 6.69
CA ARG A 77 5.91 -12.66 6.50
C ARG A 77 6.50 -12.45 5.09
N GLY A 78 6.95 -13.52 4.44
CA GLY A 78 7.66 -13.48 3.16
C GLY A 78 6.84 -13.94 1.96
N LYS A 79 7.28 -13.53 0.77
CA LYS A 79 6.89 -14.14 -0.51
C LYS A 79 7.81 -15.36 -0.75
N LEU A 80 7.25 -16.50 -1.14
CA LEU A 80 7.98 -17.71 -1.49
C LEU A 80 8.38 -17.75 -2.97
N VAL A 81 7.74 -16.92 -3.80
CA VAL A 81 8.19 -16.68 -5.16
C VAL A 81 9.07 -15.44 -5.19
N ASP A 82 10.31 -15.60 -5.65
CA ASP A 82 11.13 -14.46 -5.98
C ASP A 82 10.61 -13.81 -7.26
N LEU A 83 10.37 -12.49 -7.20
CA LEU A 83 10.45 -11.67 -8.39
C LEU A 83 11.85 -11.86 -8.94
N PHE A 84 11.99 -12.24 -10.22
CA PHE A 84 13.27 -12.21 -10.93
C PHE A 84 14.05 -10.98 -10.47
N GLU A 85 15.29 -11.14 -10.01
CA GLU A 85 16.00 -10.11 -9.22
C GLU A 85 15.96 -8.71 -9.86
N GLY A 86 15.91 -8.63 -11.20
CA GLY A 86 15.74 -7.38 -11.96
C GLY A 86 14.35 -6.73 -11.95
N THR A 87 13.27 -7.45 -11.64
CA THR A 87 11.87 -6.94 -11.64
C THR A 87 11.44 -6.34 -10.30
N ARG A 88 12.10 -6.76 -9.21
CA ARG A 88 11.84 -6.27 -7.84
C ARG A 88 12.17 -4.78 -7.70
N ALA A 89 13.29 -4.36 -8.30
CA ALA A 89 13.73 -2.96 -8.35
C ALA A 89 12.77 -2.06 -9.16
N LEU A 90 12.05 -2.63 -10.14
CA LEU A 90 11.10 -1.91 -11.00
C LEU A 90 9.75 -1.66 -10.32
N LEU A 91 9.32 -2.54 -9.40
CA LEU A 91 8.00 -2.45 -8.76
C LEU A 91 8.01 -1.71 -7.43
N ARG A 92 9.08 -1.83 -6.64
CA ARG A 92 9.28 -1.09 -5.39
C ARG A 92 10.76 -0.90 -5.13
N PRO A 93 11.36 0.27 -5.42
CA PRO A 93 12.70 0.54 -4.91
C PRO A 93 12.66 0.46 -3.38
N ASN A 94 13.49 -0.41 -2.81
CA ASN A 94 13.59 -0.67 -1.38
C ASN A 94 14.22 0.49 -0.59
N SER A 95 14.66 1.54 -1.29
CA SER A 95 15.01 2.82 -0.66
C SER A 95 13.73 3.58 -0.36
N GLY A 96 13.57 4.17 0.82
CA GLY A 96 12.46 5.09 1.16
C GLY A 96 12.28 6.33 0.25
N ARG A 97 12.85 6.35 -0.96
CA ARG A 97 12.52 7.28 -2.04
C ARG A 97 11.33 6.73 -2.82
N LYS A 98 10.27 7.53 -2.95
CA LYS A 98 9.17 7.22 -3.87
C LYS A 98 9.72 7.13 -5.29
N LEU A 99 9.24 6.15 -6.07
CA LEU A 99 9.46 6.08 -7.52
C LEU A 99 9.12 7.45 -8.13
N PRO A 100 9.96 8.03 -9.02
CA PRO A 100 9.57 9.24 -9.72
C PRO A 100 8.28 8.92 -10.49
N LEU A 101 7.19 9.58 -10.12
CA LEU A 101 5.92 9.50 -10.84
C LEU A 101 6.18 9.86 -12.30
N ARG A 102 5.54 9.16 -13.25
CA ARG A 102 5.61 9.53 -14.66
C ARG A 102 5.16 10.99 -14.77
N VAL A 103 5.80 11.76 -15.65
CA VAL A 103 5.54 13.20 -15.81
C VAL A 103 4.04 13.47 -16.07
N ASP A 104 3.32 12.48 -16.58
CA ASP A 104 1.92 12.56 -17.02
C ASP A 104 0.90 11.78 -16.15
N ASP A 105 1.25 11.37 -14.92
CA ASP A 105 0.33 10.57 -14.08
C ASP A 105 -0.93 11.39 -13.64
N PRO A 106 -2.17 10.86 -13.74
CA PRO A 106 -3.39 11.59 -13.35
C PRO A 106 -3.51 11.88 -11.84
N HIS A 107 -2.70 11.22 -11.01
CA HIS A 107 -2.61 11.43 -9.56
C HIS A 107 -1.59 12.51 -9.14
N THR A 108 -1.17 13.37 -10.08
CA THR A 108 -0.16 14.43 -9.87
C THR A 108 -0.66 15.79 -9.34
N PRO A 109 -1.89 16.03 -8.80
CA PRO A 109 -2.17 17.28 -8.10
C PRO A 109 -1.53 17.34 -6.70
N ARG A 110 -1.48 16.21 -5.97
CA ARG A 110 -0.83 16.15 -4.64
C ARG A 110 0.68 16.37 -4.71
N THR A 111 1.32 16.05 -5.83
CA THR A 111 2.78 16.15 -6.00
C THR A 111 3.21 17.59 -6.31
N ALA A 112 2.46 18.31 -7.15
CA ALA A 112 2.70 19.74 -7.41
C ALA A 112 2.51 20.58 -6.14
N LEU A 113 1.42 20.31 -5.40
CA LEU A 113 1.13 20.98 -4.12
C LEU A 113 2.20 20.70 -3.07
N GLN A 114 2.67 19.45 -2.94
CA GLN A 114 3.77 19.10 -2.04
C GLN A 114 5.08 19.81 -2.41
N LYS A 115 5.39 19.96 -3.71
CA LYS A 115 6.58 20.70 -4.17
C LYS A 115 6.48 22.20 -3.84
N ALA A 116 5.31 22.80 -4.02
CA ALA A 116 5.07 24.21 -3.67
C ALA A 116 5.21 24.44 -2.15
N VAL A 117 4.57 23.59 -1.34
CA VAL A 117 4.70 23.63 0.13
C VAL A 117 6.15 23.43 0.56
N ALA A 118 6.88 22.48 -0.02
CA ALA A 118 8.28 22.24 0.30
C ALA A 118 9.19 23.42 -0.06
N ARG A 119 8.96 24.08 -1.21
CA ARG A 119 9.71 25.27 -1.63
C ARG A 119 9.46 26.43 -0.69
N ALA A 120 8.20 26.68 -0.37
CA ALA A 120 7.78 27.78 0.49
C ALA A 120 8.31 27.63 1.94
N TYR A 121 8.26 26.42 2.50
CA TYR A 121 8.83 26.14 3.83
C TYR A 121 10.36 26.34 3.86
N LYS A 122 11.07 25.97 2.79
CA LYS A 122 12.52 26.24 2.67
C LYS A 122 12.85 27.73 2.60
N ASN A 123 11.97 28.50 1.98
CA ASN A 123 12.09 29.96 1.83
C ASN A 123 11.55 30.74 3.04
N GLY A 124 11.10 30.06 4.11
CA GLY A 124 10.57 30.71 5.31
C GLY A 124 9.18 31.36 5.12
N VAL A 125 8.46 31.01 4.06
CA VAL A 125 7.14 31.60 3.77
C VAL A 125 6.13 31.16 4.85
N PRO A 126 5.40 32.09 5.47
CA PRO A 126 4.44 31.76 6.50
C PRO A 126 3.22 31.00 5.93
N THR A 127 2.71 30.04 6.70
CA THR A 127 1.62 29.12 6.30
C THR A 127 0.37 29.84 5.78
N ARG A 128 0.07 31.05 6.28
CA ARG A 128 -1.08 31.86 5.83
C ARG A 128 -1.02 32.22 4.33
N VAL A 129 0.17 32.59 3.84
CA VAL A 129 0.38 33.00 2.44
C VAL A 129 0.25 31.79 1.53
N LEU A 130 0.73 30.62 1.99
CA LEU A 130 0.60 29.36 1.25
C LEU A 130 -0.85 28.91 1.07
N VAL A 131 -1.70 29.14 2.06
CA VAL A 131 -3.12 28.76 2.04
C VAL A 131 -3.85 29.57 0.96
N GLU A 132 -3.53 30.87 0.86
CA GLU A 132 -4.10 31.80 -0.11
C GLU A 132 -3.60 31.51 -1.54
N GLU A 133 -2.29 31.35 -1.74
CA GLU A 133 -1.70 31.07 -3.06
C GLU A 133 -2.10 29.71 -3.64
N LEU A 134 -2.28 28.69 -2.79
CA LEU A 134 -2.53 27.32 -3.22
C LEU A 134 -4.01 26.92 -3.16
N GLY A 135 -4.90 27.83 -2.75
CA GLY A 135 -6.34 27.56 -2.62
C GLY A 135 -6.64 26.35 -1.72
N THR A 136 -5.89 26.19 -0.63
CA THR A 136 -5.97 25.03 0.27
C THR A 136 -6.30 25.43 1.70
N THR A 137 -6.27 24.49 2.66
CA THR A 137 -6.50 24.79 4.09
C THR A 137 -5.21 24.69 4.90
N SER A 138 -5.13 25.45 5.99
CA SER A 138 -3.98 25.42 6.92
C SER A 138 -3.71 24.01 7.44
N ASN A 139 -4.76 23.22 7.68
CA ASN A 139 -4.62 21.83 8.14
C ASN A 139 -4.00 20.92 7.07
N ALA A 140 -4.41 21.10 5.81
CA ALA A 140 -3.83 20.37 4.69
C ALA A 140 -2.32 20.68 4.55
N VAL A 141 -1.92 21.95 4.67
CA VAL A 141 -0.51 22.37 4.61
C VAL A 141 0.29 21.78 5.78
N ASN A 142 -0.23 21.83 7.00
CA ASN A 142 0.44 21.29 8.19
C ASN A 142 0.64 19.77 8.12
N VAL A 143 -0.39 19.02 7.70
CA VAL A 143 -0.29 17.57 7.48
C VAL A 143 0.75 17.25 6.39
N MET A 144 0.82 18.06 5.33
CA MET A 144 1.83 17.90 4.28
C MET A 144 3.25 18.19 4.79
N ALA A 145 3.45 19.27 5.53
CA ALA A 145 4.74 19.61 6.13
C ALA A 145 5.23 18.50 7.08
N HIS A 146 4.35 18.00 7.95
CA HIS A 146 4.65 16.89 8.86
C HIS A 146 5.08 15.63 8.11
N ARG A 147 4.33 15.23 7.08
CA ARG A 147 4.65 14.03 6.27
C ARG A 147 5.94 14.17 5.46
N LEU A 148 6.34 15.39 5.12
CA LEU A 148 7.58 15.70 4.42
C LEU A 148 8.78 15.88 5.36
N GLY A 149 8.58 15.73 6.68
CA GLY A 149 9.64 15.96 7.67
C GLY A 149 10.10 17.41 7.75
N LEU A 150 9.32 18.35 7.20
CA LEU A 150 9.65 19.77 7.19
C LEU A 150 9.35 20.35 8.58
N ARG A 151 10.39 20.60 9.36
CA ARG A 151 10.28 21.37 10.60
C ARG A 151 10.45 22.85 10.28
N ARG A 152 9.70 23.72 10.96
CA ARG A 152 9.88 25.18 10.83
C ARG A 152 11.35 25.51 11.15
N LYS A 153 12.03 26.17 10.21
CA LYS A 153 13.27 26.87 10.53
C LYS A 153 12.86 28.06 11.42
N PRO A 154 13.56 28.32 12.54
CA PRO A 154 13.41 29.60 13.24
C PRO A 154 13.64 30.71 12.21
N LEU A 155 12.73 31.68 12.14
CA LEU A 155 12.96 32.86 11.31
C LEU A 155 14.06 33.67 12.00
N ASP A 156 15.30 33.51 11.56
CA ASP A 156 16.36 34.47 11.83
C ASP A 156 16.02 35.77 11.08
N GLY A 157 15.76 36.84 11.83
CA GLY A 157 15.99 38.20 11.34
C GLY A 157 14.76 39.08 11.14
N GLY A 158 14.70 40.13 11.96
CA GLY A 158 13.80 41.28 11.93
C GLY A 158 13.54 41.75 13.37
N ALA A 159 14.55 42.17 14.15
CA ALA A 159 15.35 43.40 14.05
C ALA A 159 14.48 44.67 14.11
N GLY A 160 14.63 45.43 15.20
CA GLY A 160 14.01 46.76 15.39
C GLY A 160 13.00 46.79 16.52
#